data_AF-A0A3C2BWD7-F1
#
_entry.id   AF-A0A3C2BWD7-F1
#
_cell.length_a   1.000
_cell.length_b   1.000
_cell.length_c   1.000
_cell.angle_alpha   90.00
_cell.angle_beta   90.00
_cell.angle_gamma   90.00
#
_symmetry.space_group_name_H-M   'P 1'
#
loop_
_entity.id
_entity.type
_entity.pdbx_description
1 polymer ?
#
loop_
_entity_poly.entity_id
_entity_poly.type
_entity_poly.pdbx_seq_one_letter_code
_entity_poly.pdbx_strand_id
1 'polypeptide(L)'
;MHRKPPAPQPELYRYSALDFTAVGLYVAVAGLFAVAGELLAPFIRQLAPSPAAASYAVNLIFYGSIGILALAAARRVVVRDLRVLSTRPWFTLLMVPAAVVAMMILTAVVVTAGGGVQTSANQAGLQALMQQVPAWLIAPVLVVVGPFVEEYIFRHLLIGKLSRRLNIWLCCALSVVLFASIHIAGQEAITLNALLPYLAMGATLVFVYMWTGKNLMFSYFVHAAKNLLAVIFIYAIPPELFEQLQQVQP
;
A
#
# COMPACT_ATOMS: atom_id res chain seq x y z
N MET A 1 29.98 -6.73 -16.51
CA MET A 1 29.39 -5.71 -17.40
C MET A 1 28.51 -4.76 -16.58
N HIS A 2 28.91 -3.50 -16.38
CA HIS A 2 28.01 -2.50 -15.81
C HIS A 2 26.96 -2.11 -16.86
N ARG A 3 25.69 -2.47 -16.62
CA ARG A 3 24.57 -2.02 -17.45
C ARG A 3 24.38 -0.51 -17.25
N LYS A 4 24.27 0.26 -18.34
CA LYS A 4 23.99 1.71 -18.26
C LYS A 4 22.49 1.94 -17.97
N PRO A 5 22.13 2.93 -17.14
CA PRO A 5 20.74 3.27 -16.91
C PRO A 5 20.10 3.82 -18.20
N PRO A 6 18.78 3.61 -18.42
CA PRO A 6 18.07 4.23 -19.52
C PRO A 6 18.10 5.77 -19.43
N ALA A 7 18.04 6.44 -20.58
CA ALA A 7 17.95 7.90 -20.63
C ALA A 7 16.68 8.43 -19.93
N PRO A 8 16.70 9.66 -19.39
CA PRO A 8 15.51 10.31 -18.83
C PRO A 8 14.37 10.39 -19.84
N GLN A 9 13.16 10.04 -19.41
CA GLN A 9 11.95 9.98 -20.23
C GLN A 9 10.83 10.84 -19.59
N PRO A 10 10.87 12.19 -19.76
CA PRO A 10 9.94 13.11 -19.11
C PRO A 10 8.48 12.94 -19.53
N GLU A 11 8.24 12.38 -20.72
CA GLU A 11 6.92 12.08 -21.27
C GLU A 11 6.14 11.04 -20.44
N LEU A 12 6.83 10.15 -19.74
CA LEU A 12 6.21 9.15 -18.86
C LEU A 12 5.49 9.78 -17.65
N TYR A 13 5.78 11.05 -17.35
CA TYR A 13 5.16 11.78 -16.25
C TYR A 13 3.97 12.64 -16.70
N ARG A 14 3.49 12.49 -17.94
CA ARG A 14 2.24 13.09 -18.39
C ARG A 14 1.06 12.20 -18.02
N TYR A 15 -0.06 12.82 -17.65
CA TYR A 15 -1.31 12.11 -17.44
C TYR A 15 -1.89 11.61 -18.77
N SER A 16 -2.46 10.42 -18.75
CA SER A 16 -3.12 9.70 -19.82
C SER A 16 -4.56 9.39 -19.41
N ALA A 17 -5.41 9.04 -20.38
CA ALA A 17 -6.81 8.65 -20.10
C ALA A 17 -6.89 7.49 -19.09
N LEU A 18 -6.00 6.50 -19.20
CA LEU A 18 -5.96 5.37 -18.27
C LEU A 18 -5.66 5.78 -16.83
N ASP A 19 -4.84 6.82 -16.62
CA ASP A 19 -4.59 7.32 -15.27
C ASP A 19 -5.86 7.89 -14.65
N PHE A 20 -6.64 8.66 -15.42
CA PHE A 20 -7.91 9.21 -14.96
C PHE A 20 -8.95 8.12 -14.74
N THR A 21 -9.00 7.10 -15.60
CA THR A 21 -9.88 5.94 -15.40
C THR A 21 -9.51 5.16 -14.14
N ALA A 22 -8.23 4.89 -13.91
CA ALA A 22 -7.76 4.17 -12.72
C ALA A 22 -8.10 4.93 -11.43
N VAL A 23 -7.83 6.24 -11.38
CA VAL A 23 -8.18 7.08 -10.22
C VAL A 23 -9.68 7.21 -10.05
N GLY A 24 -10.42 7.43 -11.14
CA GLY A 24 -11.88 7.53 -11.11
C GLY A 24 -12.53 6.26 -10.56
N LEU A 25 -12.08 5.08 -11.03
CA LEU A 25 -12.55 3.80 -10.51
C LEU A 25 -12.16 3.61 -9.04
N TYR A 26 -10.91 3.91 -8.66
CA TYR A 26 -10.47 3.81 -7.27
C TYR A 26 -11.33 4.65 -6.33
N VAL A 27 -11.53 5.93 -6.66
CA VAL A 27 -12.33 6.86 -5.85
C VAL A 27 -13.80 6.45 -5.84
N ALA A 28 -14.37 6.04 -6.97
CA ALA A 28 -15.77 5.62 -7.05
C ALA A 28 -16.04 4.39 -6.20
N VAL A 29 -15.19 3.36 -6.28
CA VAL A 29 -15.38 2.13 -5.50
C VAL A 29 -15.08 2.37 -4.02
N ALA A 30 -14.01 3.09 -3.68
CA ALA A 30 -13.72 3.44 -2.29
C ALA A 30 -14.86 4.28 -1.67
N GLY A 31 -15.39 5.26 -2.41
CA GLY A 31 -16.54 6.07 -1.98
C GLY A 31 -17.81 5.24 -1.82
N LEU A 32 -18.08 4.30 -2.73
CA LEU A 32 -19.21 3.39 -2.62
C LEU A 32 -19.14 2.55 -1.35
N PHE A 33 -17.97 1.97 -1.03
CA PHE A 33 -17.80 1.20 0.21
C PHE A 33 -17.87 2.07 1.46
N ALA A 34 -17.34 3.30 1.41
CA ALA A 34 -17.40 4.23 2.53
C ALA A 34 -18.84 4.68 2.87
N VAL A 35 -19.71 4.83 1.86
CA VAL A 35 -21.07 5.36 2.06
C VAL A 35 -22.13 4.26 2.14
N ALA A 36 -21.99 3.22 1.31
CA ALA A 36 -22.99 2.17 1.15
C ALA A 36 -22.49 0.80 1.64
N GLY A 37 -21.33 0.71 2.29
CA GLY A 37 -20.74 -0.55 2.75
C GLY A 37 -21.69 -1.36 3.65
N GLU A 38 -22.30 -0.74 4.65
CA GLU A 38 -23.27 -1.37 5.55
C GLU A 38 -24.54 -1.83 4.83
N LEU A 39 -25.02 -1.04 3.85
CA LEU A 39 -26.18 -1.39 3.05
C LEU A 39 -25.90 -2.56 2.10
N LEU A 40 -24.68 -2.61 1.54
CA LEU A 40 -24.24 -3.66 0.61
C LEU A 40 -23.84 -4.96 1.32
N ALA A 41 -23.37 -4.88 2.56
CA ALA A 41 -22.88 -6.01 3.35
C ALA A 41 -23.83 -7.22 3.38
N PRO A 42 -25.14 -7.11 3.66
CA PRO A 42 -26.04 -8.27 3.68
C PRO A 42 -26.16 -8.93 2.31
N PHE A 43 -26.20 -8.15 1.21
CA PHE A 43 -26.28 -8.69 -0.14
C PHE A 43 -24.98 -9.40 -0.54
N ILE A 44 -23.83 -8.80 -0.24
CA ILE A 44 -22.52 -9.41 -0.53
C ILE A 44 -22.37 -10.74 0.23
N ARG A 45 -22.84 -10.81 1.48
CA ARG A 45 -22.81 -12.04 2.29
C ARG A 45 -23.67 -13.17 1.72
N GLN A 46 -24.75 -12.86 1.00
CA GLN A 46 -25.59 -13.88 0.34
C GLN A 46 -24.91 -14.50 -0.89
N LEU A 47 -23.97 -13.78 -1.50
CA LEU A 47 -23.28 -14.21 -2.72
C LEU A 47 -22.05 -15.11 -2.44
N ALA A 48 -21.67 -15.28 -1.17
CA ALA A 48 -20.46 -16.02 -0.79
C ALA A 48 -20.73 -17.08 0.29
N PRO A 49 -19.96 -18.20 0.32
CA PRO A 49 -20.14 -19.26 1.31
C PRO A 49 -19.85 -18.84 2.76
N SER A 50 -19.07 -17.78 2.97
CA SER A 50 -18.71 -17.26 4.29
C SER A 50 -18.41 -15.76 4.25
N PRO A 51 -18.47 -15.05 5.39
CA PRO A 51 -18.08 -13.64 5.47
C PRO A 51 -16.64 -13.37 5.00
N ALA A 52 -15.71 -14.27 5.30
CA ALA A 52 -14.33 -14.19 4.82
C ALA A 52 -14.23 -14.33 3.30
N ALA A 53 -14.97 -15.28 2.71
CA ALA A 53 -15.00 -15.45 1.25
C ALA A 53 -15.57 -14.21 0.55
N ALA A 54 -16.63 -13.60 1.11
CA ALA A 54 -17.20 -12.33 0.64
C ALA A 54 -16.16 -11.20 0.68
N SER A 55 -15.52 -10.99 1.83
CA SER A 55 -14.50 -9.94 2.00
C SER A 55 -13.30 -10.14 1.06
N TYR A 56 -12.84 -11.39 0.91
CA TYR A 56 -11.80 -11.75 -0.05
C TYR A 56 -12.21 -11.40 -1.48
N ALA A 57 -13.40 -11.82 -1.92
CA ALA A 57 -13.88 -11.57 -3.28
C ALA A 57 -13.98 -10.08 -3.58
N VAL A 58 -14.49 -9.28 -2.64
CA VAL A 58 -14.54 -7.81 -2.75
C VAL A 58 -13.14 -7.22 -2.92
N ASN A 59 -12.19 -7.59 -2.06
CA ASN A 59 -10.81 -7.10 -2.16
C ASN A 59 -10.15 -7.52 -3.48
N LEU A 60 -10.34 -8.77 -3.90
CA LEU A 60 -9.80 -9.28 -5.16
C LEU A 60 -10.35 -8.53 -6.37
N ILE A 61 -11.66 -8.27 -6.41
CA ILE A 61 -12.30 -7.53 -7.51
C ILE A 61 -11.83 -6.07 -7.52
N PHE A 62 -11.82 -5.42 -6.35
CA PHE A 62 -11.39 -4.03 -6.21
C PHE A 62 -9.93 -3.84 -6.63
N TYR A 63 -9.00 -4.51 -5.96
CA TYR A 63 -7.58 -4.37 -6.25
C TYR A 63 -7.22 -4.98 -7.61
N GLY A 64 -7.86 -6.07 -8.03
CA GLY A 64 -7.62 -6.69 -9.33
C GLY A 64 -7.99 -5.78 -10.50
N SER A 65 -9.19 -5.19 -10.47
CA SER A 65 -9.66 -4.28 -11.54
C SER A 65 -8.78 -3.04 -11.66
N ILE A 66 -8.46 -2.39 -10.54
CA ILE A 66 -7.61 -1.20 -10.52
C ILE A 66 -6.16 -1.56 -10.83
N GLY A 67 -5.68 -2.71 -10.34
CA GLY A 67 -4.34 -3.22 -10.60
C GLY A 67 -4.07 -3.46 -12.08
N ILE A 68 -5.05 -4.01 -12.82
CA ILE A 68 -4.96 -4.19 -14.27
C ILE A 68 -4.82 -2.83 -14.97
N LEU A 69 -5.67 -1.86 -14.61
CA LEU A 69 -5.63 -0.51 -15.19
C LEU A 69 -4.32 0.22 -14.86
N ALA A 70 -3.90 0.15 -13.59
CA ALA A 70 -2.66 0.72 -13.10
C ALA A 70 -1.44 0.14 -13.83
N LEU A 71 -1.39 -1.18 -13.99
CA LEU A 71 -0.30 -1.84 -14.70
C LEU A 71 -0.30 -1.46 -16.18
N ALA A 72 -1.46 -1.45 -16.82
CA ALA A 72 -1.59 -1.03 -18.21
C ALA A 72 -1.10 0.42 -18.39
N ALA A 73 -1.48 1.34 -17.51
CA ALA A 73 -1.07 2.74 -17.54
C ALA A 73 0.43 2.93 -17.23
N ALA A 74 0.94 2.21 -16.23
CA ALA A 74 2.32 2.35 -15.74
C ALA A 74 3.34 1.47 -16.49
N ARG A 75 2.93 0.58 -17.40
CA ARG A 75 3.80 -0.43 -18.03
C ARG A 75 5.16 0.09 -18.51
N ARG A 76 5.20 1.27 -19.12
CA ARG A 76 6.45 1.89 -19.61
C ARG A 76 7.35 2.36 -18.47
N VAL A 77 6.76 2.93 -17.42
CA VAL A 77 7.45 3.35 -16.19
C VAL A 77 7.98 2.13 -15.44
N VAL A 78 7.17 1.09 -15.30
CA VAL A 78 7.58 -0.18 -14.68
C VAL A 78 8.81 -0.76 -15.40
N VAL A 79 8.75 -0.88 -16.73
CA VAL A 79 9.88 -1.41 -17.52
C VAL A 79 11.13 -0.54 -17.36
N ARG A 80 10.99 0.79 -17.41
CA ARG A 80 12.10 1.72 -17.20
C ARG A 80 12.72 1.53 -15.82
N ASP A 81 11.90 1.51 -14.78
CA ASP A 81 12.35 1.46 -13.39
C ASP A 81 13.03 0.13 -13.07
N LEU A 82 12.48 -0.99 -13.54
CA LEU A 82 13.12 -2.30 -13.43
C LEU A 82 14.47 -2.33 -14.15
N ARG A 83 14.58 -1.69 -15.33
CA ARG A 83 15.88 -1.56 -16.04
C ARG A 83 16.88 -0.76 -15.21
N VAL A 84 16.47 0.35 -14.60
CA VAL A 84 17.32 1.14 -13.68
C VAL A 84 17.80 0.27 -12.53
N LEU A 85 16.90 -0.43 -11.83
CA LEU A 85 17.26 -1.29 -10.69
C LEU A 85 18.20 -2.42 -11.11
N SER A 86 18.02 -2.99 -12.31
CA SER A 86 18.89 -4.04 -12.85
C SER A 86 20.35 -3.60 -13.08
N THR A 87 20.64 -2.29 -13.07
CA THR A 87 22.02 -1.77 -13.15
C THR A 87 22.76 -1.85 -11.82
N ARG A 88 22.02 -1.93 -10.70
CA ARG A 88 22.54 -1.94 -9.32
C ARG A 88 21.78 -2.96 -8.46
N PRO A 89 21.80 -4.26 -8.80
CA PRO A 89 21.00 -5.27 -8.10
C PRO A 89 21.36 -5.38 -6.61
N TRP A 90 22.64 -5.27 -6.25
CA TRP A 90 23.09 -5.30 -4.85
C TRP A 90 22.56 -4.13 -4.03
N PHE A 91 22.44 -2.94 -4.64
CA PHE A 91 21.80 -1.80 -3.99
C PHE A 91 20.35 -2.13 -3.68
N THR A 92 19.59 -2.64 -4.64
CA THR A 92 18.18 -3.02 -4.41
C THR A 92 18.05 -4.12 -3.36
N LEU A 93 18.87 -5.17 -3.44
CA LEU A 93 18.85 -6.31 -2.52
C LEU A 93 19.11 -5.89 -1.07
N LEU A 94 20.04 -4.96 -0.83
CA LEU A 94 20.39 -4.51 0.52
C LEU A 94 19.45 -3.39 1.02
N MET A 95 19.05 -2.47 0.14
CA MET A 95 18.32 -1.28 0.55
C MET A 95 16.83 -1.50 0.71
N VAL A 96 16.23 -2.49 0.05
CA VAL A 96 14.82 -2.83 0.30
C VAL A 96 14.61 -3.33 1.73
N PRO A 97 15.34 -4.36 2.23
CA PRO A 97 15.21 -4.79 3.63
C PRO A 97 15.60 -3.70 4.64
N ALA A 98 16.67 -2.95 4.37
CA ALA A 98 17.08 -1.86 5.24
C ALA A 98 16.00 -0.76 5.34
N ALA A 99 15.32 -0.42 4.24
CA ALA A 99 14.21 0.52 4.24
C ALA A 99 13.01 -0.02 5.02
N VAL A 100 12.72 -1.33 4.96
CA VAL A 100 11.68 -1.96 5.78
C VAL A 100 12.02 -1.87 7.27
N VAL A 101 13.25 -2.18 7.65
CA VAL A 101 13.70 -2.06 9.05
C VAL A 101 13.62 -0.60 9.53
N ALA A 102 14.11 0.35 8.73
CA ALA A 102 14.01 1.77 9.05
C ALA A 102 12.53 2.23 9.19
N MET A 103 11.65 1.76 8.31
CA MET A 103 10.21 2.02 8.38
C MET A 103 9.61 1.50 9.69
N MET A 104 9.97 0.29 10.11
CA MET A 104 9.48 -0.32 11.35
C MET A 104 9.98 0.44 12.58
N ILE A 105 11.26 0.81 12.61
CA ILE A 105 11.84 1.62 13.71
C ILE A 105 11.15 2.98 13.78
N LEU A 106 11.00 3.69 12.65
CA LEU A 106 10.32 4.97 12.62
C LEU A 106 8.87 4.84 13.10
N THR A 107 8.16 3.81 12.63
CA THR A 107 6.78 3.53 13.05
C THR A 107 6.71 3.30 14.55
N ALA A 108 7.59 2.46 15.11
CA ALA A 108 7.64 2.18 16.55
C ALA A 108 7.89 3.48 17.35
N VAL A 109 8.88 4.27 16.97
CA VAL A 109 9.20 5.54 17.65
C VAL A 109 8.01 6.51 17.62
N VAL A 110 7.41 6.72 16.44
CA VAL A 110 6.31 7.66 16.26
C VAL A 110 5.07 7.22 17.03
N VAL A 111 4.74 5.94 17.01
CA VAL A 111 3.58 5.38 17.72
C VAL A 111 3.77 5.41 19.23
N THR A 112 4.95 5.02 19.73
CA THR A 112 5.26 5.11 21.17
C THR A 112 5.24 6.56 21.65
N ALA A 113 5.82 7.51 20.90
CA ALA A 113 5.78 8.92 21.23
C ALA A 113 4.35 9.51 21.18
N GLY A 114 3.48 8.93 20.36
CA GLY A 114 2.07 9.32 20.23
C GLY A 114 1.13 8.75 21.28
N GLY A 115 1.63 8.06 22.30
CA GLY A 115 0.80 7.48 23.37
C GLY A 115 0.36 6.03 23.14
N GLY A 116 1.03 5.31 22.24
CA GLY A 116 0.88 3.86 22.11
C GLY A 116 0.15 3.40 20.85
N VAL A 117 0.14 2.07 20.67
CA VAL A 117 -0.41 1.42 19.47
C VAL A 117 -1.93 1.46 19.52
N GLN A 118 -2.54 1.89 18.42
CA GLN A 118 -3.96 1.70 18.19
C GLN A 118 -4.15 0.97 16.86
N THR A 119 -4.72 -0.23 16.92
CA THR A 119 -5.05 -1.02 15.72
C THR A 119 -6.22 -0.40 14.98
N SER A 120 -6.07 -0.19 13.68
CA SER A 120 -7.16 0.33 12.85
C SER A 120 -8.20 -0.75 12.52
N ALA A 121 -9.44 -0.34 12.24
CA ALA A 121 -10.49 -1.25 11.76
C ALA A 121 -10.06 -2.01 10.49
N ASN A 122 -9.35 -1.33 9.58
CA ASN A 122 -8.80 -1.95 8.39
C ASN A 122 -7.74 -3.03 8.71
N GLN A 123 -6.80 -2.74 9.62
CA GLN A 123 -5.79 -3.71 10.03
C GLN A 123 -6.40 -4.92 10.74
N ALA A 124 -7.34 -4.70 11.67
CA ALA A 124 -8.05 -5.77 12.36
C ALA A 124 -8.85 -6.64 11.38
N GLY A 125 -9.56 -6.00 10.44
CA GLY A 125 -10.34 -6.71 9.41
C GLY A 125 -9.46 -7.55 8.47
N LEU A 126 -8.33 -7.00 8.01
CA LEU A 126 -7.38 -7.75 7.18
C LEU A 126 -6.74 -8.90 7.95
N GLN A 127 -6.40 -8.71 9.23
CA GLN A 127 -5.87 -9.78 10.06
C GLN A 127 -6.87 -10.93 10.23
N ALA A 128 -8.12 -10.62 10.56
CA ALA A 128 -9.18 -11.62 10.69
C ALA A 128 -9.44 -12.35 9.36
N LEU A 129 -9.34 -11.64 8.24
CA LEU A 129 -9.46 -12.24 6.90
C LEU A 129 -8.31 -13.21 6.62
N MET A 130 -7.07 -12.84 6.96
CA MET A 130 -5.90 -13.70 6.75
C MET A 130 -5.93 -14.97 7.60
N GLN A 131 -6.49 -14.91 8.81
CA GLN A 131 -6.66 -16.12 9.63
C GLN A 131 -7.70 -17.11 9.06
N GLN A 132 -8.59 -16.65 8.18
CA GLN A 132 -9.68 -17.46 7.62
C GLN A 132 -9.47 -17.84 6.14
N VAL A 133 -8.56 -17.18 5.43
CA VAL A 133 -8.28 -17.42 4.02
C VAL A 133 -6.87 -18.00 3.86
N PRO A 134 -6.65 -19.01 3.01
CA PRO A 134 -5.31 -19.54 2.76
C PRO A 134 -4.32 -18.48 2.25
N ALA A 135 -3.08 -18.52 2.76
CA ALA A 135 -2.04 -17.55 2.42
C ALA A 135 -1.82 -17.39 0.90
N TRP A 136 -1.86 -18.49 0.14
CA TRP A 136 -1.64 -18.47 -1.32
C TRP A 136 -2.73 -17.73 -2.10
N LEU A 137 -3.93 -17.52 -1.53
CA LEU A 137 -5.00 -16.74 -2.13
C LEU A 137 -4.91 -15.25 -1.77
N ILE A 138 -4.66 -14.93 -0.49
CA ILE A 138 -4.69 -13.55 -0.01
C ILE A 138 -3.35 -12.83 -0.22
N ALA A 139 -2.22 -13.53 -0.13
CA ALA A 139 -0.90 -12.91 -0.24
C ALA A 139 -0.67 -12.22 -1.58
N PRO A 140 -1.03 -12.78 -2.76
CA PRO A 140 -0.92 -12.05 -4.02
C PRO A 140 -1.68 -10.72 -4.01
N VAL A 141 -2.85 -10.66 -3.37
CA VAL A 141 -3.65 -9.43 -3.27
C VAL A 141 -2.95 -8.42 -2.36
N LEU A 142 -2.59 -8.81 -1.13
CA LEU A 142 -2.07 -7.88 -0.11
C LEU A 142 -0.58 -7.52 -0.26
N VAL A 143 0.20 -8.39 -0.90
CA VAL A 143 1.66 -8.21 -1.03
C VAL A 143 2.03 -7.65 -2.40
N VAL A 144 1.28 -8.01 -3.45
CA VAL A 144 1.64 -7.67 -4.84
C VAL A 144 0.68 -6.62 -5.39
N VAL A 145 -0.61 -6.94 -5.49
CA VAL A 145 -1.56 -6.08 -6.22
C VAL A 145 -1.86 -4.79 -5.45
N GLY A 146 -2.20 -4.90 -4.16
CA GLY A 146 -2.53 -3.75 -3.31
C GLY A 146 -1.41 -2.72 -3.24
N PRO A 147 -0.19 -3.11 -2.80
CA PRO A 147 0.96 -2.22 -2.80
C PRO A 147 1.25 -1.60 -4.16
N PHE A 148 1.10 -2.34 -5.27
CA PHE A 148 1.32 -1.77 -6.60
C PHE A 148 0.29 -0.68 -6.95
N VAL A 149 -1.00 -0.94 -6.69
CA VAL A 149 -2.08 0.04 -6.89
C VAL A 149 -1.82 1.30 -6.06
N GLU A 150 -1.47 1.14 -4.80
CA GLU A 150 -1.22 2.24 -3.89
C GLU A 150 0.02 3.05 -4.29
N GLU A 151 1.14 2.41 -4.63
CA GLU A 151 2.32 3.12 -5.10
C GLU A 151 2.09 3.82 -6.44
N TYR A 152 1.32 3.21 -7.34
CA TYR A 152 0.93 3.86 -8.59
C TYR A 152 0.11 5.14 -8.32
N ILE A 153 -0.91 5.09 -7.46
CA ILE A 153 -1.77 6.24 -7.17
C ILE A 153 -1.00 7.31 -6.39
N PHE A 154 -0.42 6.96 -5.25
CA PHE A 154 0.14 7.94 -4.31
C PHE A 154 1.53 8.42 -4.72
N ARG A 155 2.37 7.58 -5.34
CA ARG A 155 3.75 7.98 -5.67
C ARG A 155 3.85 8.35 -7.13
N HIS A 156 3.34 7.53 -8.04
CA HIS A 156 3.48 7.84 -9.46
C HIS A 156 2.54 8.97 -9.91
N LEU A 157 1.23 8.88 -9.65
CA LEU A 157 0.28 9.91 -10.08
C LEU A 157 0.40 11.16 -9.22
N LEU A 158 0.18 11.02 -7.91
CA LEU A 158 0.06 12.16 -7.00
C LEU A 158 1.39 12.89 -6.76
N ILE A 159 2.55 12.22 -6.80
CA ILE A 159 3.86 12.89 -6.75
C ILE A 159 4.46 12.99 -8.15
N GLY A 160 4.70 11.87 -8.82
CA GLY A 160 5.44 11.82 -10.09
C GLY A 160 4.84 12.72 -11.17
N LYS A 161 3.54 12.57 -11.46
CA LYS A 161 2.85 13.32 -12.52
C LYS A 161 2.35 14.68 -12.05
N LEU A 162 1.73 14.77 -10.87
CA LEU A 162 1.17 16.03 -10.37
C LEU A 162 2.23 17.10 -10.08
N SER A 163 3.44 16.70 -9.66
CA SER A 163 4.56 17.65 -9.43
C SER A 163 5.04 18.37 -10.69
N ARG A 164 4.51 18.03 -11.88
CA ARG A 164 4.68 18.84 -13.09
C ARG A 164 3.83 20.11 -13.11
N ARG A 165 2.78 20.17 -12.29
CA ARG A 165 1.81 21.27 -12.21
C ARG A 165 1.79 21.94 -10.85
N LEU A 166 2.13 21.20 -9.79
CA LEU A 166 2.17 21.68 -8.42
C LEU A 166 3.57 21.55 -7.82
N ASN A 167 3.81 22.25 -6.71
CA ASN A 167 5.04 22.09 -5.93
C ASN A 167 5.21 20.63 -5.48
N ILE A 168 6.41 20.08 -5.66
CA ILE A 168 6.72 18.68 -5.34
C ILE A 168 6.55 18.36 -3.85
N TRP A 169 6.89 19.29 -2.95
CA TRP A 169 6.76 19.10 -1.50
C TRP A 169 5.31 19.06 -1.07
N LEU A 170 4.45 19.89 -1.70
CA LEU A 170 3.01 19.81 -1.51
C LEU A 170 2.46 18.44 -1.94
N CYS A 171 2.91 17.95 -3.11
CA CYS A 171 2.51 16.62 -3.59
C CYS A 171 2.95 15.50 -2.62
N CYS A 172 4.17 15.58 -2.09
CA CYS A 172 4.67 14.65 -1.08
C CYS A 172 3.82 14.68 0.20
N ALA A 173 3.51 15.87 0.73
CA ALA A 173 2.68 16.02 1.92
C ALA A 173 1.27 15.46 1.70
N LEU A 174 0.63 15.80 0.57
CA LEU A 174 -0.67 15.25 0.19
C LEU A 174 -0.63 13.72 0.05
N SER A 175 0.45 13.17 -0.51
CA SER A 175 0.60 11.72 -0.61
C SER A 175 0.68 11.04 0.74
N VAL A 176 1.40 11.59 1.71
CA VAL A 176 1.49 10.99 3.06
C VAL A 176 0.14 11.06 3.77
N VAL A 177 -0.49 12.22 3.75
CA VAL A 177 -1.77 12.44 4.44
C VAL A 177 -2.87 11.58 3.83
N LEU A 178 -3.07 11.62 2.52
CA LEU A 178 -4.13 10.85 1.87
C LEU A 178 -3.89 9.34 2.01
N PHE A 179 -2.64 8.88 1.91
CA PHE A 179 -2.29 7.48 2.16
C PHE A 179 -2.68 7.06 3.59
N ALA A 180 -2.35 7.86 4.60
CA ALA A 180 -2.71 7.55 5.98
C ALA A 180 -4.24 7.58 6.21
N SER A 181 -4.93 8.58 5.64
CA SER A 181 -6.38 8.73 5.78
C SER A 181 -7.17 7.54 5.23
N ILE A 182 -6.79 6.99 4.06
CA ILE A 182 -7.51 5.84 3.51
C ILE A 182 -7.34 4.58 4.36
N HIS A 183 -6.22 4.45 5.10
CA HIS A 183 -5.93 3.26 5.89
C HIS A 183 -6.64 3.23 7.24
N ILE A 184 -7.17 4.36 7.68
CA ILE A 184 -8.04 4.46 8.85
C ILE A 184 -9.52 4.68 8.48
N ALA A 185 -9.85 4.63 7.18
CA ALA A 185 -11.22 4.74 6.73
C ALA A 185 -12.07 3.60 7.32
N GLY A 186 -13.32 3.92 7.68
CA GLY A 186 -14.25 2.98 8.32
C GLY A 186 -14.11 2.85 9.83
N GLN A 187 -13.21 3.61 10.48
CA GLN A 187 -13.25 3.77 11.93
C GLN A 187 -14.36 4.75 12.35
N GLU A 188 -14.99 4.49 13.50
CA GLU A 188 -16.01 5.37 14.08
C GLU A 188 -15.47 6.76 14.41
N ALA A 189 -14.21 6.85 14.85
CA ALA A 189 -13.53 8.10 15.17
C ALA A 189 -12.13 8.14 14.55
N ILE A 190 -11.79 9.30 13.95
CA ILE A 190 -10.43 9.57 13.49
C ILE A 190 -9.58 9.95 14.71
N THR A 191 -8.72 9.03 15.15
CA THR A 191 -7.75 9.29 16.21
C THR A 191 -6.35 9.49 15.63
N LEU A 192 -5.55 10.33 16.30
CA LEU A 192 -4.16 10.51 15.91
C LEU A 192 -3.38 9.19 16.01
N ASN A 193 -3.58 8.43 17.09
CA ASN A 193 -2.86 7.18 17.34
C ASN A 193 -3.07 6.13 16.23
N ALA A 194 -4.28 6.06 15.66
CA ALA A 194 -4.54 5.18 14.52
C ALA A 194 -3.90 5.68 13.20
N LEU A 195 -3.69 6.99 13.05
CA LEU A 195 -3.03 7.60 11.88
C LEU A 195 -1.52 7.42 11.89
N LEU A 196 -0.90 7.51 13.07
CA LEU A 196 0.56 7.56 13.23
C LEU A 196 1.33 6.43 12.52
N PRO A 197 0.92 5.15 12.59
CA PRO A 197 1.60 4.09 11.87
C PRO A 197 1.60 4.32 10.36
N TYR A 198 0.48 4.77 9.80
CA TYR A 198 0.34 5.00 8.37
C TYR A 198 0.98 6.30 7.90
N LEU A 199 1.07 7.32 8.76
CA LEU A 199 1.86 8.52 8.49
C LEU A 199 3.35 8.18 8.42
N ALA A 200 3.87 7.40 9.37
CA ALA A 200 5.27 6.95 9.36
C ALA A 200 5.59 6.07 8.13
N MET A 201 4.71 5.12 7.82
CA MET A 201 4.82 4.27 6.62
C MET A 201 4.75 5.11 5.34
N GLY A 202 3.75 5.99 5.24
CA GLY A 202 3.56 6.89 4.11
C GLY A 202 4.78 7.78 3.87
N ALA A 203 5.32 8.38 4.94
CA ALA A 203 6.51 9.22 4.89
C ALA A 203 7.74 8.44 4.43
N THR A 204 7.93 7.21 4.93
CA THR A 204 9.07 6.36 4.52
C THR A 204 8.98 6.00 3.03
N LEU A 205 7.80 5.62 2.55
CA LEU A 205 7.57 5.30 1.14
C LEU A 205 7.78 6.52 0.23
N VAL A 206 7.30 7.70 0.64
CA VAL A 206 7.59 8.96 -0.08
C VAL A 206 9.08 9.26 -0.09
N PHE A 207 9.77 9.10 1.04
CA PHE A 207 11.22 9.29 1.13
C PHE A 207 11.97 8.39 0.17
N VAL A 208 11.75 7.06 0.19
CA VAL A 208 12.47 6.13 -0.69
C VAL A 208 12.16 6.37 -2.16
N TYR A 209 10.91 6.72 -2.50
CA TYR A 209 10.53 7.10 -3.86
C TYR A 209 11.30 8.33 -4.35
N MET A 210 11.38 9.36 -3.52
CA MET A 210 12.09 10.60 -3.84
C MET A 210 13.60 10.41 -3.90
N TRP A 211 14.15 9.69 -2.92
CA TRP A 211 15.58 9.40 -2.82
C TRP A 211 16.10 8.58 -4.00
N THR A 212 15.27 7.66 -4.52
CA THR A 212 15.62 6.86 -5.71
C THR A 212 15.27 7.53 -7.04
N GLY A 213 15.01 8.84 -7.04
CA GLY A 213 14.79 9.61 -8.26
C GLY A 213 13.44 9.36 -8.91
N LYS A 214 12.38 9.19 -8.10
CA LYS A 214 11.01 8.85 -8.54
C LYS A 214 10.91 7.46 -9.18
N ASN A 215 11.63 6.48 -8.63
CA ASN A 215 11.55 5.09 -9.05
C ASN A 215 10.35 4.41 -8.37
N LEU A 216 9.28 4.19 -9.15
CA LEU A 216 8.04 3.56 -8.69
C LEU A 216 8.31 2.14 -8.16
N MET A 217 9.13 1.37 -8.89
CA MET A 217 9.36 -0.04 -8.56
C MET A 217 10.18 -0.23 -7.28
N PHE A 218 11.08 0.70 -6.94
CA PHE A 218 11.80 0.64 -5.67
C PHE A 218 10.86 0.85 -4.48
N SER A 219 10.02 1.89 -4.53
CA SER A 219 9.01 2.14 -3.48
C SER A 219 8.04 0.96 -3.35
N TYR A 220 7.59 0.42 -4.49
CA TYR A 220 6.78 -0.79 -4.55
C TYR A 220 7.45 -2.00 -3.90
N PHE A 221 8.74 -2.25 -4.15
CA PHE A 221 9.43 -3.37 -3.50
C PHE A 221 9.57 -3.18 -1.99
N VAL A 222 9.82 -1.96 -1.50
CA VAL A 222 9.84 -1.68 -0.06
C VAL A 222 8.46 -1.94 0.55
N HIS A 223 7.40 -1.44 -0.09
CA HIS A 223 6.02 -1.63 0.36
C HIS A 223 5.63 -3.13 0.36
N ALA A 224 5.83 -3.82 -0.76
CA ALA A 224 5.56 -5.23 -0.90
C ALA A 224 6.36 -6.08 0.10
N ALA A 225 7.65 -5.78 0.31
CA ALA A 225 8.47 -6.49 1.30
C ALA A 225 7.96 -6.31 2.73
N LYS A 226 7.53 -5.09 3.11
CA LYS A 226 6.90 -4.85 4.42
C LYS A 226 5.60 -5.65 4.56
N ASN A 227 4.75 -5.67 3.54
CA ASN A 227 3.50 -6.43 3.59
C ASN A 227 3.73 -7.94 3.59
N LEU A 228 4.72 -8.43 2.85
CA LEU A 228 5.14 -9.83 2.90
C LEU A 228 5.58 -10.22 4.31
N LEU A 229 6.36 -9.37 4.99
CA LEU A 229 6.77 -9.60 6.36
C LEU A 229 5.56 -9.68 7.31
N ALA A 230 4.58 -8.79 7.17
CA ALA A 230 3.34 -8.85 7.94
C ALA A 230 2.55 -10.15 7.69
N VAL A 231 2.45 -10.58 6.43
CA VAL A 231 1.83 -11.86 6.06
C VAL A 231 2.58 -13.03 6.69
N ILE A 232 3.91 -13.07 6.59
CA ILE A 232 4.73 -14.11 7.21
C ILE A 232 4.47 -14.18 8.71
N PHE A 233 4.47 -13.04 9.41
CA PHE A 233 4.22 -13.04 10.86
C PHE A 233 2.82 -13.56 11.20
N ILE A 234 1.78 -13.15 10.48
CA ILE A 234 0.40 -13.57 10.78
C ILE A 234 0.19 -15.07 10.52
N TYR A 235 0.82 -15.66 9.51
CA TYR A 235 0.67 -17.10 9.21
C TYR A 235 1.70 -18.00 9.91
N ALA A 236 2.85 -17.48 10.30
CA ALA A 236 3.90 -18.26 10.97
C ALA A 236 3.75 -18.29 12.49
N ILE A 237 3.07 -17.30 13.08
CA ILE A 237 2.80 -17.25 14.52
C ILE A 237 1.44 -17.94 14.78
N PRO A 238 1.39 -18.99 15.62
CA PRO A 238 0.12 -19.60 16.02
C PRO A 238 -0.81 -18.56 16.65
N PRO A 239 -2.13 -18.59 16.36
CA PRO A 239 -3.08 -17.61 16.89
C PRO A 239 -3.02 -17.45 18.42
N GLU A 240 -2.79 -18.54 19.15
CA GLU A 240 -2.74 -18.57 20.62
C GLU A 240 -1.55 -17.75 21.16
N LEU A 241 -0.40 -17.82 20.48
CA LEU A 241 0.78 -17.04 20.85
C LEU A 241 0.59 -15.57 20.48
N PHE A 242 -0.12 -15.28 19.40
CA PHE A 242 -0.42 -13.90 18.99
C PHE A 242 -1.34 -13.19 19.99
N GLU A 243 -2.38 -13.87 20.46
CA GLU A 243 -3.29 -13.34 21.50
C GLU A 243 -2.53 -13.06 22.81
N GLN A 244 -1.62 -13.95 23.22
CA GLN A 244 -0.76 -13.72 24.38
C GLN A 244 0.12 -12.48 24.22
N LEU A 245 0.70 -12.25 23.03
CA LEU A 245 1.51 -11.06 22.76
C LEU A 245 0.69 -9.76 22.78
N GLN A 246 -0.59 -9.82 22.40
CA GLN A 246 -1.50 -8.67 22.48
C GLN A 246 -1.96 -8.38 23.91
N GLN A 247 -2.15 -9.40 24.75
CA GLN A 247 -2.55 -9.25 26.16
C GLN A 247 -1.42 -8.75 27.07
N VAL A 248 -0.15 -8.91 26.65
CA VAL A 248 1.03 -8.46 27.40
C VAL A 248 1.34 -6.98 27.15
N GLN A 249 0.68 -6.31 26.20
CA GLN A 249 0.80 -4.86 26.05
C GLN A 249 0.02 -4.16 27.18
N PRO A 250 0.68 -3.37 28.04
CA PRO A 250 0.04 -2.67 29.16
C PRO A 250 -0.88 -1.54 28.71
#